data_AF-A0A849WHC1-F1
#
_entry.id   AF-A0A849WHC1-F1
#
_cell.length_a   1.000
_cell.length_b   1.000
_cell.length_c   1.000
_cell.angle_alpha   90.00
_cell.angle_beta   90.00
_cell.angle_gamma   90.00
#
_symmetry.space_group_name_H-M   'P 1'
#
loop_
_entity.id
_entity.type
_entity.pdbx_description
1 polymer ?
#
loop_
_entity_poly.entity_id
_entity_poly.type
_entity_poly.pdbx_seq_one_letter_code
_entity_poly.pdbx_strand_id
1 'polypeptide(L)'
;MRKFDIEKLIRKVGGSFHLTVLVQRRMIELKKNSPKLVDIESNNLMDIIYEEILQDKISLAPDGALEDNNFLDEYRNSHKNSDFEFGEDEKSEDE
;
A
#
# COMPACT_ATOMS: atom_id res chain seq x y z
N MET A 1 -17.97 -4.03 2.91
CA MET A 1 -16.88 -3.09 2.60
C MET A 1 -17.39 -1.71 2.90
N ARG A 2 -16.74 -0.98 3.81
CA ARG A 2 -17.15 0.40 4.11
C ARG A 2 -16.82 1.28 2.89
N LYS A 3 -17.65 2.28 2.62
CA LYS A 3 -17.41 3.20 1.51
C LYS A 3 -16.43 4.28 1.97
N PHE A 4 -15.27 4.32 1.35
CA PHE A 4 -14.28 5.37 1.53
C PHE A 4 -14.23 6.26 0.30
N ASP A 5 -14.03 7.56 0.52
CA ASP A 5 -13.75 8.51 -0.55
C ASP A 5 -12.27 8.41 -0.92
N ILE A 6 -11.99 7.75 -2.05
CA ILE A 6 -10.64 7.54 -2.54
C ILE A 6 -9.96 8.84 -2.94
N GLU A 7 -10.70 9.83 -3.44
CA GLU A 7 -10.12 11.12 -3.81
C GLU A 7 -9.64 11.88 -2.56
N LYS A 8 -10.39 11.77 -1.46
CA LYS A 8 -9.97 12.34 -0.18
C LYS A 8 -8.67 11.71 0.32
N LEU A 9 -8.52 10.39 0.17
CA LEU A 9 -7.28 9.68 0.52
C LEU A 9 -6.12 10.14 -0.37
N ILE A 10 -6.32 10.20 -1.68
CA ILE A 10 -5.32 10.65 -2.66
C ILE A 10 -4.83 12.06 -2.34
N ARG A 11 -5.74 13.00 -2.06
CA ARG A 11 -5.39 14.38 -1.67
C ARG A 11 -4.60 14.44 -0.36
N LYS A 12 -4.90 13.55 0.59
CA LYS A 12 -4.25 13.50 1.91
C LYS A 12 -2.83 12.94 1.84
N VAL A 13 -2.60 11.90 1.03
CA VAL A 13 -1.28 11.25 0.89
C VAL A 13 -0.38 11.88 -0.18
N GLY A 14 -0.89 12.86 -0.94
CA GLY A 14 -0.11 13.57 -1.96
C GLY A 14 -0.04 12.87 -3.32
N GLY A 15 -1.05 12.07 -3.67
CA GLY A 15 -1.17 11.46 -5.01
C GLY A 15 -1.57 9.98 -5.00
N SER A 16 -2.00 9.48 -6.16
CA SER A 16 -2.41 8.08 -6.34
C SER A 16 -1.23 7.11 -6.20
N PHE A 17 -0.05 7.47 -6.70
CA PHE A 17 1.16 6.66 -6.55
C PHE A 17 1.53 6.47 -5.08
N HIS A 18 1.58 7.56 -4.31
CA HIS A 18 1.83 7.56 -2.87
C HIS A 18 0.78 6.72 -2.12
N LEU A 19 -0.49 6.79 -2.51
CA LEU A 19 -1.54 5.93 -1.94
C LEU A 19 -1.24 4.45 -2.18
N THR A 20 -0.94 4.07 -3.42
CA THR A 20 -0.65 2.68 -3.78
C THR A 20 0.54 2.13 -2.99
N VAL A 21 1.64 2.88 -2.95
CA VAL A 21 2.86 2.49 -2.20
C VAL A 21 2.55 2.34 -0.71
N LEU A 22 1.85 3.31 -0.11
CA LEU A 22 1.51 3.29 1.31
C LEU A 22 0.59 2.10 1.66
N VAL A 23 -0.42 1.84 0.82
CA VAL A 23 -1.34 0.71 0.99
C VAL A 23 -0.60 -0.62 0.90
N GLN A 24 0.27 -0.79 -0.09
CA GLN A 24 1.06 -2.01 -0.27
C GLN A 24 1.98 -2.27 0.93
N ARG A 25 2.73 -1.26 1.37
CA ARG A 25 3.61 -1.36 2.54
C ARG A 25 2.82 -1.75 3.79
N ARG A 26 1.73 -1.04 4.09
CA ARG A 26 0.94 -1.30 5.28
C ARG A 26 0.24 -2.65 5.24
N MET A 27 -0.20 -3.10 4.07
CA MET A 27 -0.79 -4.43 3.92
C MET A 27 0.21 -5.55 4.27
N ILE A 28 1.48 -5.40 3.90
CA ILE A 28 2.54 -6.35 4.27
C ILE A 28 2.77 -6.35 5.78
N GLU A 29 2.84 -5.17 6.41
CA GLU A 29 3.00 -5.05 7.86
C GLU A 29 1.87 -5.74 8.63
N LEU A 30 0.61 -5.51 8.23
CA LEU A 30 -0.54 -6.16 8.83
C LEU A 30 -0.52 -7.68 8.64
N LYS A 31 -0.09 -8.16 7.46
CA LYS A 31 0.10 -9.61 7.21
C LYS A 31 1.22 -10.20 8.08
N LYS A 32 2.23 -9.42 8.44
CA LYS A 32 3.29 -9.79 9.39
C LYS A 32 2.85 -9.70 10.86
N ASN A 33 1.54 -9.61 11.13
CA ASN A 33 0.95 -9.45 12.47
C ASN A 33 1.32 -8.13 13.18
N SER A 34 1.62 -7.06 12.43
CA SER A 34 1.68 -5.73 13.02
C SER A 34 0.33 -5.37 13.64
N PRO A 35 0.29 -4.72 14.82
CA PRO A 35 -0.95 -4.24 15.39
C PRO A 35 -1.59 -3.15 14.53
N LYS A 36 -2.93 -3.09 14.57
CA LYS A 36 -3.72 -1.98 14.03
C LYS A 36 -3.43 -0.73 14.86
N LEU A 37 -3.28 0.42 14.22
CA LEU A 37 -3.02 1.71 14.89
C LEU A 37 -4.31 2.49 15.20
N VAL A 38 -5.45 1.94 14.79
CA VAL A 38 -6.78 2.49 15.00
C VAL A 38 -7.66 1.44 15.66
N ASP A 39 -8.55 1.89 16.52
CA ASP A 39 -9.56 1.03 17.12
C ASP A 39 -10.72 0.83 16.14
N ILE A 40 -10.76 -0.36 15.54
CA ILE A 40 -11.72 -0.71 14.50
C ILE A 40 -12.10 -2.19 14.62
N GLU A 41 -13.40 -2.46 14.65
CA GLU A 41 -13.97 -3.81 14.73
C GLU A 41 -13.85 -4.60 13.41
N SER A 42 -13.43 -3.97 12.31
CA SER A 42 -13.26 -4.64 11.02
C SER A 42 -11.96 -5.44 10.96
N ASN A 43 -12.03 -6.62 10.33
CA ASN A 43 -10.88 -7.46 10.00
C ASN A 43 -10.42 -7.27 8.54
N ASN A 44 -11.11 -6.45 7.76
CA ASN A 44 -10.70 -6.16 6.39
C ASN A 44 -9.47 -5.24 6.40
N LEU A 45 -8.39 -5.70 5.76
CA LEU A 45 -7.11 -4.97 5.74
C LEU A 45 -7.24 -3.58 5.10
N MET A 46 -7.99 -3.45 4.01
CA MET A 46 -8.20 -2.16 3.34
C MET A 46 -8.98 -1.18 4.22
N ASP A 47 -10.01 -1.67 4.91
CA ASP A 47 -10.77 -0.87 5.87
C ASP A 47 -9.88 -0.34 7.01
N ILE A 48 -8.92 -1.14 7.48
CA ILE A 48 -7.96 -0.73 8.53
C ILE A 48 -7.00 0.32 7.98
N ILE A 49 -6.37 0.05 6.84
CA ILE A 49 -5.39 0.95 6.21
C ILE A 49 -6.03 2.32 5.92
N TYR A 50 -7.23 2.34 5.36
CA TYR A 50 -7.90 3.59 5.04
C TYR A 50 -8.27 4.41 6.28
N GLU A 51 -8.69 3.77 7.38
CA GLU A 51 -8.89 4.47 8.65
C GLU A 51 -7.59 5.03 9.21
N GLU A 52 -6.51 4.26 9.15
CA GLU A 52 -5.18 4.72 9.59
C GLU A 52 -4.71 5.95 8.80
N ILE A 53 -4.95 5.98 7.48
CA ILE A 53 -4.65 7.15 6.63
C ILE A 53 -5.56 8.31 7.01
N LEU A 54 -6.86 8.09 7.17
CA LEU A 54 -7.82 9.15 7.50
C LEU A 54 -7.54 9.80 8.86
N GLN A 55 -7.04 9.02 9.82
CA GLN A 55 -6.67 9.47 11.16
C GLN A 55 -5.21 9.94 11.30
N ASP A 56 -4.49 10.12 10.18
CA ASP A 56 -3.08 10.55 10.15
C ASP A 56 -2.16 9.67 11.01
N LYS A 57 -2.47 8.38 11.13
CA LYS A 57 -1.64 7.42 11.89
C LYS A 57 -0.50 6.86 11.07
N ILE A 58 -0.65 6.84 9.75
CA ILE A 58 0.37 6.40 8.80
C ILE A 58 0.54 7.46 7.71
N SER A 59 1.78 7.68 7.28
CA SER A 59 2.14 8.57 6.18
C SER A 59 3.44 8.08 5.53
N LEU A 60 3.68 8.45 4.28
CA LEU A 60 5.01 8.28 3.69
C LEU A 60 5.93 9.37 4.24
N ALA A 61 7.19 9.01 4.51
CA ALA A 61 8.20 9.97 4.93
C ALA A 61 8.46 10.99 3.80
N PRO A 62 8.72 12.26 4.11
CA PRO A 62 9.08 13.26 3.10
C PRO A 62 10.35 12.84 2.35
N ASP A 63 10.38 13.12 1.05
CA ASP A 63 11.43 12.71 0.12
C ASP A 63 12.83 13.05 0.67
N GLY A 64 13.60 12.00 0.93
CA GLY A 64 14.92 12.05 1.59
C GLY A 64 15.19 10.87 2.52
N ALA A 65 14.14 10.19 3.00
CA ALA A 65 14.23 8.99 3.84
C ALA A 65 13.79 7.70 3.13
N LEU A 66 13.99 7.62 1.80
CA LEU A 66 13.84 6.38 1.04
C LEU A 66 15.08 5.49 1.24
N GLU A 67 15.38 5.13 2.48
CA GLU A 67 16.48 4.18 2.75
C GLU A 67 16.08 2.73 2.40
N ASP A 68 14.77 2.43 2.32
CA ASP A 68 14.28 1.09 2.01
C ASP A 68 13.54 1.01 0.67
N ASN A 69 14.26 1.26 -0.44
CA ASN A 69 13.71 1.00 -1.80
C ASN A 69 13.52 -0.50 -2.09
N ASN A 70 14.09 -1.38 -1.28
CA ASN A 70 14.08 -2.83 -1.53
C ASN A 70 13.00 -3.60 -0.76
N PHE A 71 12.22 -2.98 0.13
CA PHE A 71 11.28 -3.74 0.98
C PHE A 71 10.18 -4.47 0.17
N LEU A 72 9.65 -3.81 -0.86
CA LEU A 72 8.65 -4.40 -1.75
C LEU A 72 9.27 -5.49 -2.62
N ASP A 73 10.48 -5.26 -3.13
CA ASP A 73 11.18 -6.23 -3.99
C ASP A 73 11.63 -7.46 -3.20
N GLU A 74 12.10 -7.30 -1.96
CA GLU A 74 12.39 -8.41 -1.05
C GLU A 74 11.13 -9.23 -0.75
N TYR A 75 10.02 -8.57 -0.45
CA TYR A 75 8.75 -9.27 -0.20
C TYR A 75 8.29 -10.03 -1.46
N ARG A 76 8.36 -9.42 -2.64
CA ARG A 76 8.04 -10.07 -3.93
C ARG A 76 8.96 -11.25 -4.20
N ASN A 77 10.27 -11.09 -3.99
CA ASN A 77 11.26 -12.14 -4.19
C ASN A 77 11.08 -13.32 -3.23
N SER A 78 10.69 -13.07 -1.97
CA SER A 78 10.37 -14.13 -1.00
C SER A 78 9.10 -14.91 -1.31
N HIS A 79 8.17 -14.31 -2.08
CA HIS A 79 6.88 -14.88 -2.45
C HIS A 79 6.76 -15.19 -3.95
N LYS A 80 7.89 -15.35 -4.66
CA LYS A 80 7.97 -15.69 -6.10
C LYS A 80 7.26 -16.99 -6.53
N ASN A 81 6.60 -17.70 -5.61
CA ASN A 81 5.85 -18.93 -5.88
C ASN A 81 4.32 -18.78 -5.73
N SER A 82 3.77 -17.56 -5.62
CA SER A 82 2.31 -17.36 -5.59
C SER A 82 1.86 -16.28 -6.57
N ASP A 83 1.59 -16.69 -7.82
CA ASP A 83 0.54 -16.23 -8.74
C ASP A 83 0.11 -14.74 -8.71
N PHE A 84 1.04 -13.79 -8.62
CA PHE A 84 0.74 -12.38 -8.87
C PHE A 84 1.75 -11.81 -9.88
N GLU A 85 1.55 -12.19 -11.14
CA GLU A 85 2.17 -11.53 -12.28
C GLU A 85 1.41 -10.22 -12.54
N PHE A 86 2.06 -9.10 -12.26
CA PHE A 86 1.71 -7.85 -12.90
C PHE A 86 2.27 -7.99 -14.32
N GLY A 87 1.42 -8.37 -15.27
CA GLY A 87 1.80 -8.47 -16.68
C GLY A 87 2.45 -7.16 -17.07
N GLU A 88 3.71 -7.20 -17.47
CA GLU A 88 4.25 -6.13 -18.28
C GLU A 88 3.45 -6.20 -19.58
N ASP A 89 2.54 -5.25 -19.79
CA ASP A 89 1.95 -5.04 -21.10
C ASP A 89 3.12 -4.83 -22.06
N GLU A 90 3.47 -5.86 -22.83
CA GLU A 90 4.43 -5.77 -23.92
C GLU A 90 3.99 -4.57 -24.77
N LYS A 91 4.84 -3.53 -24.80
CA LYS A 91 4.75 -2.56 -25.88
C LYS A 91 5.00 -3.34 -27.16
N SER A 92 3.93 -3.66 -27.88
CA SER A 92 4.00 -3.96 -29.30
C SER A 92 4.49 -2.68 -29.99
N GLU A 93 5.80 -2.58 -30.17
CA GLU A 93 6.38 -1.72 -31.20
C GLU A 93 6.01 -2.38 -32.53
N ASP A 94 4.95 -1.87 -33.15
CA ASP A 94 4.63 -2.16 -34.54
C ASP A 94 5.75 -1.54 -35.41
N GLU A 95 6.58 -2.41 -36.00
CA GLU A 95 7.48 -2.09 -37.12
C GLU A 95 6.83 -2.49 -38.46
#